data_AF-A0A1I6UB22-F1
#
_entry.id   AF-A0A1I6UB22-F1
#
_cell.length_a   1.000
_cell.length_b   1.000
_cell.length_c   1.000
_cell.angle_alpha   90.00
_cell.angle_beta   90.00
_cell.angle_gamma   90.00
#
_symmetry.space_group_name_H-M   'P 1'
#
loop_
_entity.id
_entity.type
_entity.pdbx_description
1 polymer ?
#
loop_
_entity_poly.entity_id
_entity_poly.type
_entity_poly.pdbx_seq_one_letter_code
_entity_poly.pdbx_strand_id
1 'polypeptide(L)'
;MYLHGIPFVYLVHQYPTIHPKKETARRSPSHLADTLHLKRDLGFVPIHLLRTSSGYPLEVCIKECLRYGDTVFAFSALSTAVVQLSAHEWGVHQLTLEQPGWILTIRPSSLSWLQRHFPSVPIVLTQWNRKEKRKNRYPRHPFYVPKPSLPWREAHRIRKPRIFHEQK
;
A
#
# COMPACT_ATOMS: atom_id res chain seq x y z
N MET A 1 7.79 -9.54 4.81
CA MET A 1 7.84 -8.85 3.51
C MET A 1 6.73 -7.81 3.46
N TYR A 2 6.99 -6.69 2.81
CA TYR A 2 6.03 -5.61 2.57
C TYR A 2 5.67 -5.57 1.08
N LEU A 3 4.40 -5.34 0.76
CA LEU A 3 3.90 -5.30 -0.60
C LEU A 3 3.15 -3.99 -0.83
N HIS A 4 3.37 -3.39 -2.00
CA HIS A 4 2.63 -2.21 -2.43
C HIS A 4 2.18 -2.37 -3.88
N GLY A 5 0.87 -2.16 -4.11
CA GLY A 5 0.30 -2.10 -5.45
C GLY A 5 0.41 -0.69 -6.02
N ILE A 6 0.91 -0.55 -7.24
CA ILE A 6 1.10 0.71 -7.95
C ILE A 6 0.46 0.61 -9.34
N PRO A 7 -0.42 1.53 -9.74
CA PRO A 7 -0.79 1.68 -11.14
C PRO A 7 0.45 2.06 -11.95
N PHE A 8 0.76 1.32 -13.01
CA PHE A 8 1.98 1.52 -13.80
C PHE A 8 2.14 2.95 -14.33
N VAL A 9 1.04 3.59 -14.73
CA VAL A 9 1.06 5.01 -15.14
C VAL A 9 1.59 5.90 -14.03
N TYR A 10 1.19 5.65 -12.78
CA TYR A 10 1.68 6.41 -11.63
C TYR A 10 3.14 6.12 -11.32
N LEU A 11 3.56 4.85 -11.44
CA LEU A 11 4.96 4.44 -11.29
C LEU A 11 5.87 5.23 -12.23
N VAL A 12 5.53 5.30 -13.52
CA VAL A 12 6.34 6.02 -14.52
C VAL A 12 6.50 7.50 -14.19
N HIS A 13 5.48 8.14 -13.61
CA HIS A 13 5.50 9.55 -13.26
C HIS A 13 6.26 9.87 -11.96
N GLN A 14 6.39 8.92 -11.05
CA GLN A 14 6.97 9.16 -9.72
C GLN A 14 8.26 8.41 -9.45
N TYR A 15 8.72 7.58 -10.38
CA TYR A 15 10.02 6.93 -10.24
C TYR A 15 11.15 7.95 -10.01
N PRO A 16 12.07 7.73 -9.05
CA PRO A 16 12.28 6.51 -8.25
C PRO A 16 11.56 6.47 -6.89
N THR A 17 10.90 7.56 -6.49
CA THR A 17 10.30 7.70 -5.15
C THR A 17 8.83 8.05 -5.25
N ILE A 18 7.98 7.12 -4.76
CA ILE A 18 6.56 7.36 -4.66
C ILE A 18 6.30 8.30 -3.48
N HIS A 19 5.52 9.35 -3.75
CA HIS A 19 5.00 10.25 -2.74
C HIS A 19 3.51 10.02 -2.54
N PRO A 20 2.95 10.29 -1.34
CA PRO A 20 1.53 10.22 -1.10
C PRO A 20 0.78 11.08 -2.10
N LYS A 21 -0.24 10.52 -2.74
CA LYS A 21 -1.03 11.27 -3.71
C LYS A 21 -1.77 12.40 -2.98
N LYS A 22 -1.55 13.64 -3.42
CA LYS A 22 -2.28 14.82 -2.92
C LYS A 22 -3.79 14.57 -2.97
N GLU A 23 -4.52 15.17 -2.02
CA GLU A 23 -5.98 15.09 -1.91
C GLU A 23 -6.64 15.57 -3.21
N THR A 24 -6.94 14.64 -4.12
CA THR A 24 -7.74 14.95 -5.32
C THR A 24 -9.22 14.82 -4.97
N ALA A 25 -10.03 15.78 -5.41
CA ALA A 25 -11.45 16.02 -5.11
C ALA A 25 -12.47 14.87 -5.38
N ARG A 26 -12.03 13.63 -5.65
CA ARG A 26 -12.88 12.46 -5.94
C ARG A 26 -12.80 11.36 -4.87
N ARG A 27 -12.51 11.69 -3.62
CA ARG A 27 -12.52 10.72 -2.50
C ARG A 27 -13.94 10.59 -1.91
N SER A 28 -14.30 9.40 -1.42
CA SER A 28 -15.51 9.26 -0.59
C SER A 28 -15.42 10.14 0.65
N PRO A 29 -16.56 10.51 1.26
CA PRO A 29 -16.58 11.07 2.61
C PRO A 29 -15.79 10.22 3.62
N SER A 30 -15.93 8.89 3.57
CA SER A 30 -15.18 7.97 4.44
C SER A 30 -13.67 8.04 4.21
N HIS A 31 -13.23 8.09 2.96
CA HIS A 31 -11.81 8.16 2.62
C HIS A 31 -11.21 9.53 2.96
N LEU A 32 -12.01 10.60 2.84
CA LEU A 32 -11.60 11.93 3.28
C LEU A 32 -11.45 11.97 4.81
N ALA A 33 -12.42 11.43 5.56
CA ALA A 33 -12.36 11.36 7.02
C ALA A 33 -11.14 10.57 7.51
N ASP A 34 -10.86 9.41 6.88
CA ASP A 34 -9.68 8.60 7.18
C ASP A 34 -8.37 9.35 6.85
N THR A 35 -8.32 10.01 5.69
CA THR A 35 -7.17 10.84 5.30
C THR A 35 -6.92 11.97 6.31
N LEU A 36 -7.98 12.65 6.74
CA LEU A 36 -7.89 13.73 7.72
C LEU A 36 -7.47 13.21 9.10
N HIS A 37 -7.96 12.04 9.49
CA HIS A 37 -7.57 11.39 10.74
C HIS A 37 -6.09 11.01 10.73
N LEU A 38 -5.61 10.34 9.68
CA LEU A 38 -4.20 9.98 9.52
C LEU A 38 -3.30 11.22 9.48
N LYS A 39 -3.71 12.27 8.76
CA LYS A 39 -2.97 13.53 8.72
C LYS A 39 -2.91 14.20 10.09
N ARG A 40 -3.98 14.14 10.87
CA ARG A 40 -4.04 14.70 12.23
C ARG A 40 -3.12 13.93 13.19
N ASP A 41 -3.13 12.62 13.12
CA ASP A 41 -2.44 11.76 14.10
C ASP A 41 -0.96 11.55 13.74
N LEU A 42 -0.62 11.50 12.45
CA LEU A 42 0.73 11.23 11.96
C LEU A 42 1.44 12.49 11.43
N GLY A 43 0.71 13.58 11.20
CA GLY A 43 1.23 14.78 10.53
C GLY A 43 1.31 14.66 9.00
N PHE A 44 1.01 13.48 8.43
CA PHE A 44 1.05 13.22 6.98
C PHE A 44 0.06 12.14 6.56
N VAL A 45 -0.17 12.02 5.25
CA VAL A 45 -0.95 10.92 4.64
C VAL A 45 0.03 9.82 4.22
N PRO A 46 -0.04 8.60 4.78
CA PRO A 46 0.93 7.56 4.46
C PRO A 46 0.71 6.93 3.08
N ILE A 47 1.77 6.34 2.53
CA ILE A 47 1.68 5.30 1.51
C ILE A 47 1.48 3.98 2.23
N HIS A 48 0.42 3.27 1.84
CA HIS A 48 -0.01 2.05 2.51
C HIS A 48 0.65 0.82 1.88
N LEU A 49 1.29 0.00 2.72
CA LEU A 49 1.88 -1.29 2.37
C LEU A 49 1.23 -2.41 3.17
N LEU A 50 1.05 -3.57 2.53
CA LEU A 50 0.59 -4.79 3.19
C LEU A 50 1.80 -5.60 3.65
N ARG A 51 1.79 -6.05 4.91
CA ARG A 51 2.83 -6.92 5.46
C ARG A 51 2.31 -8.36 5.52
N THR A 52 3.08 -9.27 4.94
CA THR A 52 2.81 -10.72 5.04
C THR A 52 2.95 -11.20 6.49
N SER A 53 2.03 -12.04 6.94
CA SER A 53 2.14 -12.77 8.22
C SER A 53 1.45 -14.13 8.11
N SER A 54 1.51 -14.96 9.16
CA SER A 54 0.81 -16.25 9.20
C SER A 54 -0.71 -16.10 9.00
N GLY A 55 -1.31 -15.04 9.53
CA GLY A 55 -2.72 -14.72 9.36
C GLY A 55 -3.06 -13.93 8.09
N TYR A 56 -2.05 -13.52 7.32
CA TYR A 56 -2.22 -12.72 6.11
C TYR A 56 -1.17 -13.10 5.06
N PRO A 57 -1.39 -14.22 4.35
CA PRO A 57 -0.39 -14.86 3.51
C PRO A 57 -0.11 -14.04 2.25
N LEU A 58 1.05 -14.31 1.64
CA LEU A 58 1.55 -13.60 0.46
C LEU A 58 0.53 -13.54 -0.68
N GLU A 59 -0.15 -14.64 -0.95
CA GLU A 59 -1.15 -14.69 -2.01
C GLU A 59 -2.23 -13.64 -1.78
N VAL A 60 -2.79 -13.55 -0.57
CA VAL A 60 -3.82 -12.58 -0.18
C VAL A 60 -3.29 -11.15 -0.34
N CYS A 61 -2.06 -10.86 0.13
CA CYS A 61 -1.44 -9.55 -0.07
C CYS A 61 -1.38 -9.17 -1.56
N ILE A 62 -0.96 -10.10 -2.43
CA ILE A 62 -0.89 -9.86 -3.88
C ILE A 62 -2.28 -9.56 -4.44
N LYS A 63 -3.32 -10.34 -4.05
CA LYS A 63 -4.71 -10.11 -4.51
C LYS A 63 -5.15 -8.69 -4.15
N GLU A 64 -4.95 -8.29 -2.89
CA GLU A 64 -5.35 -6.96 -2.41
C GLU A 64 -4.54 -5.84 -3.07
N CYS A 65 -3.23 -5.99 -3.22
CA CYS A 65 -2.40 -5.01 -3.93
C CYS A 65 -2.86 -4.84 -5.41
N LEU A 66 -3.23 -5.93 -6.09
CA LEU A 66 -3.70 -5.90 -7.48
C LEU A 66 -5.11 -5.31 -7.64
N ARG A 67 -5.90 -5.19 -6.57
CA ARG A 67 -7.15 -4.42 -6.59
C ARG A 67 -6.88 -2.93 -6.80
N TYR A 68 -5.81 -2.41 -6.20
CA TYR A 68 -5.40 -1.01 -6.33
C TYR A 68 -4.54 -0.77 -7.59
N GLY A 69 -3.41 -1.48 -7.70
CA GLY A 69 -2.41 -1.29 -8.76
C GLY A 69 -2.46 -2.38 -9.83
N ASP A 70 -1.75 -2.20 -10.93
CA ASP A 70 -1.51 -3.26 -11.93
C ASP A 70 -0.07 -3.78 -11.90
N THR A 71 0.74 -3.23 -11.01
CA THR A 71 2.12 -3.65 -10.71
C THR A 71 2.27 -3.71 -9.20
N VAL A 72 2.90 -4.74 -8.66
CA VAL A 72 3.15 -4.95 -7.23
C VAL A 72 4.66 -4.97 -7.02
N PHE A 73 5.12 -4.18 -6.06
CA PHE A 73 6.49 -4.18 -5.59
C PHE A 73 6.53 -4.89 -4.24
N ALA A 74 7.49 -5.78 -4.08
CA ALA A 74 7.72 -6.47 -2.82
C ALA A 74 9.07 -6.09 -2.24
N PHE A 75 9.08 -5.81 -0.94
CA PHE A 75 10.25 -5.34 -0.20
C PHE A 75 10.52 -6.27 0.97
N SER A 76 11.77 -6.73 1.12
CA SER A 76 12.20 -7.49 2.29
C SER A 76 12.18 -6.63 3.55
N ALA A 77 12.67 -5.39 3.43
CA ALA A 77 12.69 -4.35 4.44
C ALA A 77 12.35 -2.98 3.83
N LEU A 78 12.01 -2.00 4.66
CA LEU A 78 11.74 -0.62 4.24
C LEU A 78 12.86 0.29 4.75
N SER A 79 13.35 1.18 3.87
CA SER A 79 14.49 2.08 4.18
C SER A 79 14.10 3.31 5.00
N THR A 80 12.82 3.46 5.34
CA THR A 80 12.28 4.63 6.02
C THR A 80 11.50 4.22 7.27
N ALA A 81 11.23 5.20 8.15
CA ALA A 81 10.41 4.97 9.32
C ALA A 81 9.01 4.49 8.91
N VAL A 82 8.56 3.42 9.56
CA VAL A 82 7.26 2.79 9.30
C VAL A 82 6.33 3.02 10.48
N VAL A 83 5.06 3.24 10.17
CA VAL A 83 3.99 3.32 11.17
C VAL A 83 3.03 2.18 10.93
N GLN A 84 2.71 1.42 11.97
CA GLN A 84 1.69 0.38 11.85
C GLN A 84 0.30 1.04 11.86
N LEU A 85 -0.45 0.87 10.77
CA LEU A 85 -1.81 1.42 10.61
C LEU A 85 -2.87 0.40 11.05
N SER A 86 -2.63 -0.89 10.78
CA SER A 86 -3.47 -2.00 11.22
C SER A 86 -2.64 -3.28 11.43
N ALA A 87 -3.29 -4.40 11.71
CA ALA A 87 -2.62 -5.68 11.93
C ALA A 87 -1.72 -6.10 10.74
N HIS A 88 -2.13 -5.77 9.52
CA HIS A 88 -1.43 -6.17 8.28
C HIS A 88 -1.01 -4.99 7.41
N GLU A 89 -1.27 -3.76 7.86
CA GLU A 89 -1.05 -2.55 7.06
C GLU A 89 -0.06 -1.61 7.75
N TRP A 90 0.87 -1.12 6.95
CA TRP A 90 1.95 -0.26 7.37
C TRP A 90 1.99 0.98 6.48
N GLY A 91 2.28 2.12 7.09
CA GLY A 91 2.35 3.42 6.45
C GLY A 91 3.79 3.93 6.41
N VAL A 92 4.18 4.50 5.28
CA VAL A 92 5.42 5.27 5.14
C VAL A 92 5.14 6.66 4.59
N HIS A 93 5.98 7.65 4.92
CA HIS A 93 5.82 9.00 4.38
C HIS A 93 6.14 9.09 2.89
N GLN A 94 7.13 8.33 2.45
CA GLN A 94 7.54 8.18 1.05
C GLN A 94 8.04 6.76 0.84
N LEU A 95 7.94 6.24 -0.39
CA LEU A 95 8.38 4.89 -0.72
C LEU A 95 9.41 4.95 -1.85
N THR A 96 10.66 4.69 -1.51
CA THR A 96 11.75 4.54 -2.48
C THR A 96 11.68 3.17 -3.14
N LEU A 97 11.80 3.13 -4.47
CA LEU A 97 11.69 1.90 -5.25
C LEU A 97 13.04 1.29 -5.64
N GLU A 98 14.15 1.71 -5.04
CA GLU A 98 15.50 1.32 -5.48
C GLU A 98 15.84 -0.16 -5.27
N GLN A 99 15.28 -0.80 -4.23
CA GLN A 99 15.65 -2.18 -3.86
C GLN A 99 14.44 -3.10 -3.58
N PRO A 100 13.51 -3.27 -4.52
CA PRO A 100 12.50 -4.31 -4.40
C PRO A 100 13.14 -5.68 -4.54
N GLY A 101 12.66 -6.65 -3.74
CA GLY A 101 13.07 -8.04 -3.85
C GLY A 101 12.51 -8.72 -5.10
N TRP A 102 11.33 -8.30 -5.56
CA TRP A 102 10.74 -8.70 -6.83
C TRP A 102 9.60 -7.75 -7.23
N ILE A 103 9.24 -7.80 -8.51
CA ILE A 103 8.14 -7.04 -9.09
C ILE A 103 7.19 -8.00 -9.80
N LEU A 104 5.89 -7.84 -9.57
CA LEU A 104 4.85 -8.56 -10.31
C LEU A 104 4.03 -7.57 -11.11
N THR A 105 3.68 -7.88 -12.35
CA THR A 105 2.80 -7.03 -13.16
C THR A 105 1.77 -7.84 -13.93
N ILE A 106 0.59 -7.27 -14.13
CA ILE A 106 -0.49 -7.81 -14.99
C ILE A 106 -0.56 -7.06 -16.34
N ARG A 107 0.43 -6.22 -16.62
CA ARG A 107 0.49 -5.36 -17.79
C ARG A 107 1.70 -5.78 -18.64
N PRO A 108 1.51 -6.55 -19.73
CA PRO A 108 2.60 -6.90 -20.62
C PRO A 108 3.37 -5.67 -21.14
N SER A 109 2.66 -4.59 -21.42
CA SER A 109 3.25 -3.34 -21.93
C SER A 109 4.15 -2.59 -20.93
N SER A 110 4.22 -2.98 -19.66
CA SER A 110 5.14 -2.37 -18.68
C SER A 110 6.50 -3.05 -18.64
N LEU A 111 6.64 -4.27 -19.20
CA LEU A 111 7.82 -5.10 -19.01
C LEU A 111 9.11 -4.41 -19.46
N SER A 112 9.13 -3.85 -20.66
CA SER A 112 10.34 -3.19 -21.20
C SER A 112 10.77 -2.00 -20.34
N TRP A 113 9.82 -1.26 -19.76
CA TRP A 113 10.14 -0.16 -18.85
C TRP A 113 10.68 -0.69 -17.52
N LEU A 114 10.02 -1.71 -16.94
CA LEU A 114 10.44 -2.32 -15.68
C LEU A 114 11.83 -2.94 -15.78
N GLN A 115 12.11 -3.69 -16.85
CA GLN A 115 13.42 -4.30 -17.08
C GLN A 115 14.53 -3.26 -17.25
N ARG A 116 14.22 -2.11 -17.86
CA ARG A 116 15.18 -1.02 -18.02
C ARG A 116 15.53 -0.33 -16.69
N HIS A 117 14.55 -0.14 -15.81
CA HIS A 117 14.73 0.60 -14.55
C HIS A 117 15.11 -0.31 -13.37
N PHE A 118 14.83 -1.61 -13.48
CA PHE A 118 15.12 -2.63 -12.47
C PHE A 118 15.81 -3.85 -13.10
N PRO A 119 16.99 -3.68 -13.72
CA PRO A 119 17.64 -4.73 -14.52
C PRO A 119 18.00 -5.97 -13.71
N SER A 120 18.26 -5.82 -12.41
CA SER A 120 18.67 -6.92 -11.51
C SER A 120 17.53 -7.50 -10.68
N VAL A 121 16.30 -7.00 -10.84
CA VAL A 121 15.15 -7.40 -10.03
C VAL A 121 14.33 -8.45 -10.77
N PRO A 122 13.96 -9.58 -10.14
CA PRO A 122 13.03 -10.53 -10.73
C PRO A 122 11.68 -9.88 -11.06
N ILE A 123 11.28 -9.92 -12.33
CA ILE A 123 9.99 -9.40 -12.81
C ILE A 123 9.10 -10.55 -13.28
N VAL A 124 7.92 -10.68 -12.68
CA VAL A 124 6.93 -11.70 -12.99
C VAL A 124 5.76 -11.07 -13.74
N LEU A 125 5.53 -11.50 -14.99
CA LEU A 125 4.27 -11.25 -15.68
C LEU A 125 3.26 -12.32 -15.27
N THR A 126 2.12 -11.92 -14.70
CA THR A 126 1.04 -12.87 -14.38
C THR A 126 -0.20 -12.63 -15.24
N GLN A 127 -0.94 -13.71 -15.49
CA GLN A 127 -2.18 -13.71 -16.25
C GLN A 127 -3.42 -13.36 -15.39
N TRP A 128 -3.21 -12.87 -14.16
CA TRP A 128 -4.31 -12.46 -13.27
C TRP A 128 -5.38 -11.69 -14.04
N ASN A 129 -6.60 -12.22 -14.02
CA ASN A 129 -7.62 -11.83 -14.98
C ASN A 129 -8.07 -10.39 -14.75
N ARG A 130 -7.83 -9.52 -15.74
CA ARG A 130 -8.32 -8.13 -15.72
C ARG A 130 -9.84 -8.04 -15.57
N LYS A 131 -10.60 -9.07 -15.99
CA LYS A 131 -12.05 -9.16 -15.78
C LYS A 131 -12.38 -9.34 -14.30
N GLU A 132 -11.63 -10.15 -13.56
CA GLU A 132 -11.79 -10.28 -12.10
C GLU A 132 -11.45 -8.97 -11.39
N LYS A 133 -10.41 -8.27 -11.84
CA LYS A 133 -10.10 -6.93 -11.32
C LYS A 133 -11.27 -5.95 -11.54
N ARG A 134 -11.97 -6.02 -12.68
CA ARG A 134 -13.15 -5.18 -12.96
C ARG A 134 -14.36 -5.58 -12.11
N LYS A 135 -14.62 -6.88 -11.94
CA LYS A 135 -15.70 -7.42 -11.10
C LYS A 135 -15.48 -7.14 -9.61
N ASN A 136 -14.23 -7.20 -9.17
CA ASN A 136 -13.81 -6.97 -7.78
C ASN A 136 -13.27 -5.55 -7.54
N ARG A 137 -13.59 -4.58 -8.43
CA ARG A 137 -13.54 -3.17 -8.04
C ARG A 137 -14.62 -2.96 -7.00
N TYR A 138 -14.30 -3.20 -5.74
CA TYR A 138 -15.19 -2.85 -4.64
C TYR A 138 -15.63 -1.38 -4.77
N PRO A 139 -16.89 -1.04 -4.45
CA PRO A 139 -17.21 0.31 -4.06
C PRO A 139 -16.42 0.61 -2.77
N ARG A 140 -15.38 1.44 -2.85
CA ARG A 140 -14.71 2.16 -1.75
C ARG A 140 -14.40 1.34 -0.47
N HIS A 141 -13.12 0.94 -0.37
CA HIS A 141 -12.34 0.56 0.83
C HIS A 141 -12.82 -0.65 1.68
N PRO A 142 -12.00 -1.73 1.81
CA PRO A 142 -12.29 -2.85 2.72
C PRO A 142 -11.70 -2.69 4.14
N PHE A 143 -10.99 -1.61 4.46
CA PHE A 143 -10.21 -1.52 5.70
C PHE A 143 -10.82 -0.68 6.84
N TYR A 144 -12.06 -0.20 6.69
CA TYR A 144 -12.80 0.31 7.85
C TYR A 144 -13.67 -0.81 8.43
N VAL A 145 -13.18 -1.46 9.47
CA VAL A 145 -14.08 -2.10 10.44
C VAL A 145 -14.71 -0.95 11.21
N PRO A 146 -16.04 -0.74 11.17
CA PRO A 146 -16.66 0.20 12.10
C PRO A 146 -16.29 -0.27 13.50
N LYS A 147 -15.58 0.57 14.28
CA LYS A 147 -15.47 0.32 15.72
C LYS A 147 -16.90 0.10 16.22
N PRO A 148 -17.20 -1.00 16.94
CA PRO A 148 -18.46 -1.10 17.64
C PRO A 148 -18.60 0.17 18.47
N SER A 149 -19.79 0.77 18.43
CA SER A 149 -20.12 2.03 19.10
C SER A 149 -19.91 1.92 20.60
N LEU A 150 -18.66 2.08 21.03
CA LEU A 150 -18.32 2.29 22.43
C LEU A 150 -18.57 3.76 22.75
N PRO A 151 -19.22 4.07 23.87
CA PRO A 151 -19.46 5.44 24.29
C PRO A 151 -18.16 6.24 24.32
N TRP A 152 -18.22 7.46 23.81
CA TRP A 152 -17.12 8.40 23.56
C TRP A 152 -16.22 8.68 24.78
N ARG A 153 -16.64 8.26 25.99
CA ARG A 153 -15.91 8.47 27.25
C ARG A 153 -14.84 7.42 27.56
N GLU A 154 -14.74 6.33 26.81
CA GLU A 154 -13.78 5.24 27.09
C GLU A 154 -12.67 5.07 26.04
N ALA A 155 -12.71 5.82 24.93
CA ALA A 155 -11.77 5.68 23.81
C ALA A 155 -10.34 6.21 24.08
N HIS A 156 -10.08 6.81 25.24
CA HIS A 156 -8.75 7.35 25.60
C HIS A 156 -7.74 6.30 26.09
N ARG A 157 -8.05 5.00 25.98
CA ARG A 157 -7.13 3.89 26.27
C ARG A 157 -6.77 3.06 25.04
N ILE A 158 -6.55 3.70 23.89
CA ILE A 158 -5.94 3.04 22.71
C ILE A 158 -4.50 3.53 22.58
N ARG A 159 -3.57 2.58 22.64
CA ARG A 159 -2.12 2.78 22.70
C ARG A 159 -1.63 3.72 21.60
N LYS A 160 -0.78 4.68 22.00
CA LYS A 160 -0.04 5.58 21.11
C LYS A 160 0.56 4.81 19.90
N PRO A 161 0.55 5.38 18.69
CA PRO A 161 1.28 4.80 17.56
C PRO A 161 2.75 4.57 17.97
N ARG A 162 3.20 3.31 17.85
CA ARG A 162 4.60 2.96 18.10
C ARG A 162 5.37 3.21 16.80
N ILE A 163 6.22 4.22 16.82
CA ILE A 163 7.24 4.43 15.80
C ILE A 163 8.33 3.39 16.05
N PHE A 164 8.59 2.53 15.07
CA PHE A 164 9.68 1.57 15.14
C PHE A 164 10.84 2.07 14.28
N HIS A 165 12.02 2.16 14.88
CA HIS A 165 13.29 2.21 14.14
C HIS A 165 13.82 0.78 14.06
N GLU A 166 13.76 0.17 12.87
CA GLU A 166 14.51 -1.06 12.61
C GLU A 166 16.00 -0.69 12.59
N GLN A 167 16.72 -0.99 13.68
CA GLN A 167 18.17 -0.98 13.67
C GLN A 167 18.66 -2.19 12.87
N LYS A 168 19.54 -1.93 11.90
CA LYS A 168 20.22 -2.92 11.07
C LYS A 168 21.10 -3.84 11.90
#